data_AF-A0A1V2PXG6-F1
#
_entry.id   AF-A0A1V2PXG6-F1
#
_cell.length_a   1.000
_cell.length_b   1.000
_cell.length_c   1.000
_cell.angle_alpha   90.00
_cell.angle_beta   90.00
_cell.angle_gamma   90.00
#
_symmetry.space_group_name_H-M   'P 1'
#
loop_
_entity.id
_entity.type
_entity.pdbx_description
1 polymer ?
#
loop_
_entity_poly.entity_id
_entity_poly.type
_entity_poly.pdbx_seq_one_letter_code
_entity_poly.pdbx_strand_id
1 'polypeptide(L)'
;MTKGSSVALVAVLLAGCAAEADVPQSPPATGLLGALAGARATDESSLLVEYGDVAAVRVLLEKDAERFRALQGYGYSDLASYGAVLPDLVGFDPTRATTALRVGQPPTWAAVLRMDVDVAAVDAKFAALGGRRADPGTWTTGEDGEITADGALARAGLVSGFQQVRVEAGAVVHATTAEALKWITEPSEDQSLAADPMIGELARCLGEVSAALISRPKSGLPVAAGVRTTPAGESTEVVCVPDENPNALKDLVRTNLEGPTWAATLPGATVEQPADQTGVVRVLAPNAPDVRVGRVLEAFQRGELTALFS
;
A
#
# COMPACT_ATOMS: atom_id res chain seq x y z
N MET A 1 46.36 -75.98 14.96
CA MET A 1 46.31 -74.78 14.12
C MET A 1 44.86 -74.34 14.03
N THR A 2 44.54 -73.29 14.77
CA THR A 2 43.22 -72.69 14.96
C THR A 2 42.82 -71.91 13.70
N LYS A 3 41.64 -72.18 13.15
CA LYS A 3 40.98 -71.33 12.14
C LYS A 3 39.64 -70.89 12.70
N GLY A 4 39.59 -69.65 13.19
CA GLY A 4 38.36 -68.96 13.54
C GLY A 4 37.60 -68.59 12.27
N SER A 5 36.29 -68.83 12.28
CA SER A 5 35.37 -68.30 11.27
C SER A 5 34.58 -67.17 11.90
N SER A 6 34.77 -65.98 11.34
CA SER A 6 34.08 -64.74 11.68
C SER A 6 32.62 -64.81 11.25
N VAL A 7 31.71 -64.50 12.17
CA VAL A 7 30.29 -64.26 11.89
C VAL A 7 30.15 -62.81 11.41
N ALA A 8 29.73 -62.62 10.16
CA ALA A 8 29.42 -61.32 9.60
C ALA A 8 28.04 -60.86 10.11
N LEU A 9 28.03 -59.75 10.87
CA LEU A 9 26.82 -59.07 11.31
C LEU A 9 26.29 -58.23 10.14
N VAL A 10 25.14 -58.60 9.58
CA VAL A 10 24.43 -57.79 8.59
C VAL A 10 23.68 -56.68 9.33
N ALA A 11 24.24 -55.48 9.33
CA ALA A 11 23.55 -54.28 9.78
C ALA A 11 22.59 -53.80 8.67
N VAL A 12 21.29 -53.98 8.90
CA VAL A 12 20.24 -53.41 8.06
C VAL A 12 20.15 -51.91 8.38
N LEU A 13 20.72 -51.08 7.50
CA LEU A 13 20.52 -49.63 7.50
C LEU A 13 19.10 -49.33 7.01
N LEU A 14 18.16 -49.19 7.94
CA LEU A 14 16.86 -48.56 7.67
C LEU A 14 17.10 -47.06 7.51
N ALA A 15 17.28 -46.61 6.27
CA ALA A 15 17.18 -45.21 5.89
C ALA A 15 15.71 -44.78 6.04
N GLY A 16 15.35 -44.32 7.25
CA GLY A 16 14.10 -43.62 7.48
C GLY A 16 14.14 -42.28 6.78
N CYS A 17 13.45 -42.16 5.64
CA CYS A 17 13.10 -40.89 5.04
C CYS A 17 12.19 -40.16 6.06
N ALA A 18 12.75 -39.22 6.81
CA ALA A 18 11.96 -38.24 7.50
C ALA A 18 11.23 -37.43 6.42
N ALA A 19 9.94 -37.70 6.26
CA ALA A 19 9.07 -36.79 5.55
C ALA A 19 9.09 -35.48 6.34
N GLU A 20 9.86 -34.50 5.87
CA GLU A 20 9.67 -33.11 6.22
C GLU A 20 8.20 -32.83 5.94
N ALA A 21 7.44 -32.62 7.01
CA ALA A 21 6.04 -32.24 6.90
C ALA A 21 6.02 -31.00 6.01
N ASP A 22 5.37 -31.11 4.84
CA ASP A 22 4.94 -29.98 4.04
C ASP A 22 4.21 -29.02 4.98
N VAL A 23 4.94 -28.02 5.50
CA VAL A 23 4.33 -26.91 6.21
C VAL A 23 3.47 -26.23 5.16
N PRO A 24 2.13 -26.15 5.35
CA PRO A 24 1.28 -25.50 4.39
C PRO A 24 1.81 -24.07 4.20
N GLN A 25 2.37 -23.79 3.01
CA GLN A 25 2.77 -22.43 2.69
C GLN A 25 1.48 -21.60 2.66
N SER A 26 1.41 -20.59 3.52
CA SER A 26 0.32 -19.63 3.48
C SER A 26 0.21 -19.09 2.06
N PRO A 27 -1.00 -19.03 1.46
CA PRO A 27 -1.16 -18.46 0.13
C PRO A 27 -0.56 -17.04 0.11
N PRO A 28 0.07 -16.63 -1.01
CA PRO A 28 0.68 -15.31 -1.12
C PRO A 28 -0.35 -14.23 -0.80
N ALA A 29 0.06 -13.26 0.03
CA ALA A 29 -0.82 -12.17 0.42
C ALA A 29 -1.27 -11.37 -0.81
N THR A 30 -2.56 -11.06 -0.89
CA THR A 30 -3.17 -10.22 -1.92
C THR A 30 -3.49 -8.82 -1.37
N GLY A 31 -4.02 -7.95 -2.21
CA GLY A 31 -4.52 -6.64 -1.77
C GLY A 31 -3.43 -5.76 -1.14
N LEU A 32 -3.80 -5.03 -0.09
CA LEU A 32 -2.92 -4.13 0.64
C LEU A 32 -1.71 -4.85 1.26
N LEU A 33 -1.92 -5.97 1.96
CA LEU A 33 -0.81 -6.72 2.59
C LEU A 33 0.17 -7.28 1.55
N GLY A 34 -0.34 -7.77 0.42
CA GLY A 34 0.50 -8.20 -0.70
C GLY A 34 1.34 -7.05 -1.28
N ALA A 35 0.75 -5.86 -1.43
CA ALA A 35 1.48 -4.68 -1.88
C ALA A 35 2.59 -4.27 -0.89
N LEU A 36 2.29 -4.28 0.42
CA LEU A 36 3.23 -3.93 1.48
C LEU A 36 4.39 -4.94 1.61
N ALA A 37 4.17 -6.21 1.26
CA ALA A 37 5.25 -7.20 1.23
C ALA A 37 6.32 -6.87 0.18
N GLY A 38 5.95 -6.16 -0.89
CA GLY A 38 6.85 -5.69 -1.94
C GLY A 38 7.54 -4.36 -1.66
N ALA A 39 7.41 -3.80 -0.45
CA ALA A 39 8.03 -2.54 -0.07
C ALA A 39 8.78 -2.69 1.27
N ARG A 40 10.02 -2.22 1.30
CA ARG A 40 10.89 -2.22 2.47
C ARG A 40 10.40 -1.23 3.52
N ALA A 41 10.36 -1.67 4.77
CA ALA A 41 10.18 -0.85 5.95
C ALA A 41 11.49 -0.15 6.31
N THR A 42 11.44 1.18 6.31
CA THR A 42 12.46 2.07 6.89
C THR A 42 11.76 3.08 7.79
N ASP A 43 12.53 3.87 8.54
CA ASP A 43 11.98 4.98 9.33
C ASP A 43 11.24 6.00 8.46
N GLU A 44 11.61 6.14 7.19
CA GLU A 44 10.99 7.05 6.23
C GLU A 44 9.84 6.43 5.46
N SER A 45 9.99 5.21 4.91
CA SER A 45 8.97 4.58 4.06
C SER A 45 7.68 4.26 4.82
N SER A 46 7.80 4.06 6.13
CA SER A 46 6.70 3.73 7.04
C SER A 46 5.89 4.93 7.52
N LEU A 47 6.34 6.18 7.28
CA LEU A 47 5.67 7.37 7.83
C LEU A 47 4.28 7.58 7.26
N LEU A 48 4.12 7.24 5.98
CA LEU A 48 2.85 7.28 5.27
C LEU A 48 2.83 6.17 4.22
N VAL A 49 1.74 5.43 4.17
CA VAL A 49 1.41 4.46 3.13
C VAL A 49 0.10 4.92 2.50
N GLU A 50 0.05 4.87 1.19
CA GLU A 50 -1.15 5.08 0.40
C GLU A 50 -1.31 3.92 -0.58
N TYR A 51 -2.49 3.32 -0.64
CA TYR A 51 -2.76 2.14 -1.45
C TYR A 51 -4.07 2.29 -2.21
N GLY A 52 -4.10 1.80 -3.44
CA GLY A 52 -5.32 1.65 -4.22
C GLY A 52 -5.35 0.35 -5.03
N ASP A 53 -6.49 -0.34 -4.97
CA ASP A 53 -6.91 -1.33 -5.97
C ASP A 53 -7.53 -0.57 -7.14
N VAL A 54 -6.66 -0.07 -8.02
CA VAL A 54 -7.02 0.83 -9.12
C VAL A 54 -8.00 0.15 -10.08
N ALA A 55 -7.85 -1.15 -10.32
CA ALA A 55 -8.78 -1.90 -11.16
C ALA A 55 -10.17 -2.01 -10.53
N ALA A 56 -10.27 -2.36 -9.24
CA ALA A 56 -11.57 -2.42 -8.55
C ALA A 56 -12.25 -1.05 -8.49
N VAL A 57 -11.50 0.01 -8.17
CA VAL A 57 -12.03 1.39 -8.15
C VAL A 57 -12.51 1.81 -9.53
N ARG A 58 -11.79 1.48 -10.61
CA ARG A 58 -12.22 1.79 -11.98
C ARG A 58 -13.58 1.15 -12.30
N VAL A 59 -13.80 -0.11 -11.95
CA VAL A 59 -15.09 -0.80 -12.13
C VAL A 59 -16.21 -0.11 -11.33
N LEU A 60 -15.92 0.34 -10.12
CA LEU A 60 -16.89 1.08 -9.29
C LEU A 60 -17.25 2.44 -9.88
N LEU A 61 -16.26 3.17 -10.44
CA LEU A 61 -16.47 4.46 -11.09
C LEU A 61 -17.33 4.34 -12.35
N GLU A 62 -17.17 3.26 -13.13
CA GLU A 62 -18.03 2.98 -14.28
C GLU A 62 -19.49 2.73 -13.86
N LYS A 63 -19.71 2.20 -12.66
CA LYS A 63 -21.03 1.92 -12.10
C LYS A 63 -21.70 3.15 -11.50
N ASP A 64 -20.96 3.90 -10.68
CA ASP A 64 -21.46 5.09 -9.97
C ASP A 64 -20.30 6.07 -9.70
N ALA A 65 -19.99 6.87 -10.73
CA ALA A 65 -18.88 7.80 -10.70
C ALA A 65 -19.05 8.91 -9.64
N GLU A 66 -20.28 9.28 -9.25
CA GLU A 66 -20.48 10.31 -8.23
C GLU A 66 -20.14 9.76 -6.84
N ARG A 67 -20.62 8.55 -6.56
CA ARG A 67 -20.47 7.92 -5.25
C ARG A 67 -19.04 7.50 -4.94
N PHE A 68 -18.31 6.98 -5.92
CA PHE A 68 -16.97 6.40 -5.72
C PHE A 68 -15.82 7.32 -6.13
N ARG A 69 -16.09 8.55 -6.61
CA ARG A 69 -15.06 9.49 -7.09
C ARG A 69 -13.91 9.69 -6.12
N ALA A 70 -14.22 9.79 -4.82
CA ALA A 70 -13.22 10.07 -3.81
C ALA A 70 -12.17 8.95 -3.68
N LEU A 71 -12.46 7.72 -4.14
CA LEU A 71 -11.50 6.61 -4.13
C LEU A 71 -10.48 6.67 -5.28
N GLN A 72 -10.72 7.53 -6.28
CA GLN A 72 -9.82 7.66 -7.42
C GLN A 72 -8.50 8.31 -6.99
N GLY A 73 -7.39 7.76 -7.44
CA GLY A 73 -6.06 8.33 -7.20
C GLY A 73 -5.29 7.70 -6.05
N TYR A 74 -5.92 6.92 -5.17
CA TYR A 74 -5.19 6.34 -4.05
C TYR A 74 -4.06 5.41 -4.50
N GLY A 75 -2.88 5.62 -3.92
CA GLY A 75 -1.61 4.94 -4.23
C GLY A 75 -0.81 5.62 -5.34
N TYR A 76 -1.41 6.59 -6.04
CA TYR A 76 -0.80 7.39 -7.11
C TYR A 76 -1.32 8.83 -7.07
N SER A 77 -1.60 9.35 -5.87
CA SER A 77 -2.22 10.67 -5.69
C SER A 77 -1.39 11.80 -6.29
N ASP A 78 -0.07 11.64 -6.33
CA ASP A 78 0.87 12.55 -6.97
C ASP A 78 0.70 12.61 -8.51
N LEU A 79 0.15 11.55 -9.11
CA LEU A 79 -0.10 11.44 -10.55
C LEU A 79 -1.56 11.65 -10.95
N ALA A 80 -2.51 11.52 -10.02
CA ALA A 80 -3.94 11.45 -10.31
C ALA A 80 -4.47 12.65 -11.10
N SER A 81 -3.97 13.87 -10.80
CA SER A 81 -4.37 15.10 -11.50
C SER A 81 -3.79 15.22 -12.92
N TYR A 82 -2.83 14.37 -13.28
CA TYR A 82 -2.10 14.42 -14.56
C TYR A 82 -2.47 13.27 -15.50
N GLY A 83 -3.48 12.46 -15.17
CA GLY A 83 -3.86 11.28 -15.96
C GLY A 83 -4.14 11.56 -17.44
N ALA A 84 -4.61 12.76 -17.80
CA ALA A 84 -4.87 13.13 -19.19
C ALA A 84 -3.59 13.42 -20.01
N VAL A 85 -2.47 13.76 -19.36
CA VAL A 85 -1.22 14.16 -20.03
C VAL A 85 -0.11 13.13 -19.90
N LEU A 86 -0.13 12.30 -18.85
CA LEU A 86 0.89 11.28 -18.58
C LEU A 86 1.05 10.25 -19.71
N PRO A 87 0.00 9.71 -20.35
CA PRO A 87 0.17 8.70 -21.40
C PRO A 87 1.03 9.23 -22.55
N ASP A 88 0.80 10.47 -22.96
CA ASP A 88 1.56 11.11 -24.03
C ASP A 88 2.96 11.53 -23.59
N LEU A 89 3.12 11.87 -22.30
CA LEU A 89 4.37 12.41 -21.76
C LEU A 89 5.38 11.33 -21.37
N VAL A 90 4.94 10.30 -20.63
CA VAL A 90 5.78 9.25 -20.06
C VAL A 90 5.45 7.85 -20.60
N GLY A 91 4.42 7.71 -21.43
CA GLY A 91 4.11 6.45 -22.13
C GLY A 91 3.27 5.47 -21.33
N PHE A 92 2.73 5.87 -20.17
CA PHE A 92 1.83 5.05 -19.38
C PHE A 92 0.72 5.89 -18.75
N ASP A 93 -0.40 5.24 -18.42
CA ASP A 93 -1.56 5.84 -17.77
C ASP A 93 -1.74 5.23 -16.37
N PRO A 94 -1.54 5.98 -15.27
CA PRO A 94 -1.69 5.43 -13.93
C PRO A 94 -3.12 4.95 -13.64
N THR A 95 -4.14 5.49 -14.31
CA THR A 95 -5.54 5.07 -14.13
C THR A 95 -5.82 3.67 -14.69
N ARG A 96 -4.88 3.12 -15.48
CA ARG A 96 -4.94 1.77 -16.04
C ARG A 96 -4.24 0.71 -15.20
N ALA A 97 -3.63 1.09 -14.08
CA ALA A 97 -3.00 0.13 -13.19
C ALA A 97 -4.00 -0.88 -12.62
N THR A 98 -3.45 -2.01 -12.16
CA THR A 98 -4.15 -3.00 -11.34
C THR A 98 -4.14 -2.53 -9.89
N THR A 99 -2.95 -2.26 -9.35
CA THR A 99 -2.78 -1.68 -8.01
C THR A 99 -1.75 -0.56 -8.03
N ALA A 100 -1.84 0.32 -7.06
CA ALA A 100 -0.88 1.38 -6.81
C ALA A 100 -0.51 1.41 -5.32
N LEU A 101 0.76 1.62 -5.03
CA LEU A 101 1.28 1.77 -3.68
C LEU A 101 2.26 2.95 -3.66
N ARG A 102 2.07 3.85 -2.72
CA ARG A 102 3.01 4.94 -2.43
C ARG A 102 3.40 4.89 -0.96
N VAL A 103 4.70 5.04 -0.70
CA VAL A 103 5.29 4.91 0.64
C VAL A 103 6.23 6.08 0.93
N GLY A 104 6.27 6.48 2.19
CA GLY A 104 6.98 7.65 2.67
C GLY A 104 6.21 8.96 2.47
N GLN A 105 6.84 10.06 2.85
CA GLN A 105 6.24 11.39 2.79
C GLN A 105 7.21 12.40 2.16
N PRO A 106 6.72 13.45 1.48
CA PRO A 106 7.59 14.49 0.95
C PRO A 106 8.58 15.02 2.00
N PRO A 107 9.85 15.25 1.64
CA PRO A 107 10.39 15.20 0.27
C PRO A 107 10.84 13.79 -0.20
N THR A 108 10.82 12.77 0.65
CA THR A 108 11.40 11.45 0.35
C THR A 108 10.33 10.37 0.31
N TRP A 109 9.95 9.95 -0.91
CA TRP A 109 8.91 8.95 -1.11
C TRP A 109 9.17 8.17 -2.41
N ALA A 110 8.54 7.01 -2.51
CA ALA A 110 8.52 6.18 -3.70
C ALA A 110 7.12 5.63 -3.95
N ALA A 111 6.79 5.37 -5.20
CA ALA A 111 5.53 4.75 -5.60
C ALA A 111 5.74 3.69 -6.68
N VAL A 112 4.83 2.75 -6.72
CA VAL A 112 4.75 1.71 -7.74
C VAL A 112 3.34 1.56 -8.26
N LEU A 113 3.24 1.52 -9.58
CA LEU A 113 2.07 1.13 -10.34
C LEU A 113 2.30 -0.29 -10.84
N ARG A 114 1.45 -1.24 -10.43
CA ARG A 114 1.45 -2.59 -10.99
C ARG A 114 0.53 -2.59 -12.20
N MET A 115 1.10 -2.65 -13.39
CA MET A 115 0.37 -2.49 -14.65
C MET A 115 1.13 -3.11 -15.82
N ASP A 116 0.38 -3.52 -16.85
CA ASP A 116 0.98 -3.85 -18.14
C ASP A 116 1.46 -2.57 -18.82
N VAL A 117 2.71 -2.57 -19.27
CA VAL A 117 3.35 -1.41 -19.89
C VAL A 117 4.19 -1.85 -21.08
N ASP A 118 4.17 -1.05 -22.15
CA ASP A 118 5.14 -1.17 -23.23
C ASP A 118 6.45 -0.54 -22.78
N VAL A 119 7.33 -1.37 -22.22
CA VAL A 119 8.63 -0.94 -21.68
C VAL A 119 9.44 -0.17 -22.72
N ALA A 120 9.41 -0.57 -23.99
CA ALA A 120 10.16 0.09 -25.04
C ALA A 120 9.58 1.48 -25.37
N ALA A 121 8.26 1.60 -25.40
CA ALA A 121 7.60 2.89 -25.59
C ALA A 121 7.87 3.86 -24.43
N VAL A 122 7.81 3.38 -23.19
CA VAL A 122 8.12 4.20 -22.00
C VAL A 122 9.59 4.60 -21.97
N ASP A 123 10.50 3.66 -22.25
CA ASP A 123 11.94 3.95 -22.38
C ASP A 123 12.21 5.04 -23.43
N ALA A 124 11.52 4.99 -24.58
CA ALA A 124 11.64 6.01 -25.61
C ALA A 124 11.14 7.38 -25.13
N LYS A 125 10.07 7.43 -24.32
CA LYS A 125 9.55 8.67 -23.73
C LYS A 125 10.54 9.27 -22.74
N PHE A 126 11.10 8.48 -21.82
CA PHE A 126 12.11 8.98 -20.87
C PHE A 126 13.39 9.45 -21.55
N ALA A 127 13.83 8.76 -22.61
CA ALA A 127 14.94 9.25 -23.44
C ALA A 127 14.63 10.61 -24.08
N ALA A 128 13.41 10.78 -24.63
CA ALA A 128 12.97 12.04 -25.24
C ALA A 128 12.81 13.18 -24.22
N LEU A 129 12.55 12.84 -22.95
CA LEU A 129 12.53 13.79 -21.83
C LEU A 129 13.95 14.20 -21.36
N GLY A 130 15.01 13.66 -21.96
CA GLY A 130 16.39 13.92 -21.56
C GLY A 130 16.87 13.06 -20.39
N GLY A 131 16.12 12.02 -20.03
CA GLY A 131 16.50 11.06 -19.00
C GLY A 131 17.79 10.32 -19.36
N ARG A 132 18.60 10.03 -18.34
CA ARG A 132 19.82 9.24 -18.44
C ARG A 132 19.57 7.85 -17.87
N ARG A 133 20.14 6.81 -18.46
CA ARG A 133 20.10 5.47 -17.83
C ARG A 133 21.09 5.41 -16.67
N ALA A 134 20.61 5.06 -15.49
CA ALA A 134 21.45 4.76 -14.33
C ALA A 134 21.83 3.27 -14.31
N ASP A 135 20.86 2.41 -14.60
CA ASP A 135 20.96 0.94 -14.61
C ASP A 135 19.99 0.34 -15.65
N PRO A 136 20.04 -0.97 -15.94
CA PRO A 136 19.03 -1.62 -16.78
C PRO A 136 17.61 -1.37 -16.26
N GLY A 137 16.77 -0.75 -17.09
CA GLY A 137 15.39 -0.39 -16.74
C GLY A 137 15.23 0.83 -15.84
N THR A 138 16.31 1.45 -15.36
CA THR A 138 16.26 2.63 -14.47
C THR A 138 16.72 3.90 -15.18
N TRP A 139 15.89 4.93 -15.11
CA TRP A 139 16.09 6.27 -15.65
C TRP A 139 16.24 7.29 -14.52
N THR A 140 17.14 8.24 -14.74
CA THR A 140 17.30 9.43 -13.92
C THR A 140 16.94 10.65 -14.76
N THR A 141 15.95 11.44 -14.34
CA THR A 141 15.52 12.66 -15.06
C THR A 141 15.95 13.96 -14.38
N GLY A 142 16.52 13.88 -13.19
CA GLY A 142 17.03 15.00 -12.40
C GLY A 142 17.88 14.50 -11.24
N GLU A 143 18.49 15.40 -10.47
CA GLU A 143 19.24 15.03 -9.28
C GLU A 143 18.30 14.60 -8.14
N ASP A 144 18.82 13.85 -7.17
CA ASP A 144 18.03 13.35 -6.03
C ASP A 144 17.40 14.51 -5.24
N GLY A 145 16.07 14.46 -5.10
CA GLY A 145 15.28 15.47 -4.39
C GLY A 145 15.16 16.81 -5.11
N GLU A 146 15.65 16.92 -6.35
CA GLU A 146 15.57 18.16 -7.13
C GLU A 146 14.12 18.52 -7.46
N ILE A 147 13.79 19.82 -7.35
CA ILE A 147 12.56 20.38 -7.90
C ILE A 147 12.88 20.98 -9.26
N THR A 148 12.45 20.33 -10.34
CA THR A 148 12.72 20.77 -11.70
C THR A 148 11.71 21.86 -12.10
N ALA A 149 12.18 23.08 -12.32
CA ALA A 149 11.33 24.22 -12.69
C ALA A 149 11.15 24.38 -14.21
N ASP A 150 11.85 23.58 -15.02
CA ASP A 150 11.88 23.64 -16.48
C ASP A 150 11.73 22.24 -17.12
N GLY A 151 11.75 22.19 -18.46
CA GLY A 151 11.53 20.95 -19.21
C GLY A 151 10.05 20.56 -19.38
N ALA A 152 9.82 19.40 -20.01
CA ALA A 152 8.47 18.97 -20.40
C ALA A 152 7.62 18.50 -19.21
N LEU A 153 8.22 17.86 -18.20
CA LEU A 153 7.56 17.46 -16.96
C LEU A 153 7.08 18.69 -16.17
N ALA A 154 7.94 19.69 -15.96
CA ALA A 154 7.56 20.91 -15.24
C ALA A 154 6.47 21.71 -15.97
N ARG A 155 6.48 21.77 -17.32
CA ARG A 155 5.40 22.39 -18.10
C ARG A 155 4.04 21.68 -17.92
N ALA A 156 4.05 20.41 -17.56
CA ALA A 156 2.86 19.65 -17.20
C ALA A 156 2.50 19.76 -15.70
N GLY A 157 3.28 20.49 -14.90
CA GLY A 157 3.10 20.62 -13.45
C GLY A 157 3.83 19.57 -12.62
N LEU A 158 4.50 18.60 -13.26
CA LEU A 158 5.27 17.54 -12.62
C LEU A 158 6.70 18.03 -12.33
N VAL A 159 6.88 18.66 -11.18
CA VAL A 159 8.17 19.25 -10.76
C VAL A 159 9.01 18.33 -9.87
N SER A 160 8.43 17.22 -9.38
CA SER A 160 9.09 16.21 -8.56
C SER A 160 8.43 14.84 -8.70
N GLY A 161 9.06 13.79 -8.14
CA GLY A 161 8.52 12.43 -8.10
C GLY A 161 8.96 11.51 -9.25
N PHE A 162 9.62 12.08 -10.26
CA PHE A 162 10.16 11.34 -11.42
C PHE A 162 11.69 11.39 -11.49
N GLN A 163 12.38 11.92 -10.48
CA GLN A 163 13.84 12.00 -10.44
C GLN A 163 14.47 10.64 -10.76
N GLN A 164 13.90 9.57 -10.20
CA GLN A 164 14.28 8.20 -10.45
C GLN A 164 13.07 7.39 -10.88
N VAL A 165 13.19 6.65 -11.98
CA VAL A 165 12.10 5.83 -12.51
C VAL A 165 12.66 4.48 -12.93
N ARG A 166 12.06 3.40 -12.47
CA ARG A 166 12.32 2.06 -12.98
C ARG A 166 11.10 1.52 -13.71
N VAL A 167 11.34 0.98 -14.90
CA VAL A 167 10.30 0.43 -15.77
C VAL A 167 10.66 -1.01 -16.10
N GLU A 168 9.74 -1.91 -15.82
CA GLU A 168 9.88 -3.34 -16.13
C GLU A 168 8.52 -3.94 -16.50
N ALA A 169 8.53 -5.17 -17.02
CA ALA A 169 7.29 -5.84 -17.33
C ALA A 169 6.42 -5.97 -16.07
N GLY A 170 5.19 -5.43 -16.12
CA GLY A 170 4.24 -5.49 -15.01
C GLY A 170 4.38 -4.36 -13.97
N ALA A 171 5.35 -3.45 -14.09
CA ALA A 171 5.50 -2.38 -13.12
C ALA A 171 6.19 -1.11 -13.65
N VAL A 172 5.73 0.03 -13.13
CA VAL A 172 6.44 1.30 -13.16
C VAL A 172 6.67 1.75 -11.72
N VAL A 173 7.92 1.93 -11.33
CA VAL A 173 8.31 2.47 -10.01
C VAL A 173 8.90 3.84 -10.23
N HIS A 174 8.53 4.83 -9.43
CA HIS A 174 9.15 6.15 -9.46
C HIS A 174 9.35 6.69 -8.05
N ALA A 175 10.36 7.54 -7.89
CA ALA A 175 10.77 8.05 -6.59
C ALA A 175 11.45 9.43 -6.72
N THR A 176 11.51 10.14 -5.60
CA THR A 176 12.22 11.42 -5.53
C THR A 176 13.74 11.27 -5.39
N THR A 177 14.23 10.12 -4.95
CA THR A 177 15.66 9.84 -4.78
C THR A 177 16.01 8.40 -5.15
N ALA A 178 17.28 8.11 -5.44
CA ALA A 178 17.74 6.76 -5.76
C ALA A 178 17.58 5.81 -4.56
N GLU A 179 17.75 6.33 -3.34
CA GLU A 179 17.56 5.53 -2.14
C GLU A 179 16.09 5.18 -1.89
N ALA A 180 15.16 6.12 -2.12
CA ALA A 180 13.74 5.84 -2.00
C ALA A 180 13.26 4.82 -3.03
N LEU A 181 13.81 4.84 -4.25
CA LEU A 181 13.50 3.85 -5.29
C LEU A 181 13.75 2.42 -4.80
N LYS A 182 14.87 2.19 -4.09
CA LYS A 182 15.24 0.88 -3.56
C LYS A 182 14.25 0.33 -2.55
N TRP A 183 13.47 1.18 -1.89
CA TRP A 183 12.42 0.70 -0.98
C TRP A 183 11.44 -0.22 -1.68
N ILE A 184 11.23 -0.07 -2.99
CA ILE A 184 10.31 -0.91 -3.75
C ILE A 184 11.05 -1.92 -4.63
N THR A 185 12.22 -1.54 -5.18
CA THR A 185 12.92 -2.37 -6.18
C THR A 185 13.86 -3.39 -5.55
N GLU A 186 14.22 -3.22 -4.27
CA GLU A 186 15.11 -4.11 -3.52
C GLU A 186 14.48 -4.45 -2.15
N PRO A 187 13.27 -5.04 -2.12
CA PRO A 187 12.63 -5.40 -0.86
C PRO A 187 13.38 -6.57 -0.21
N SER A 188 13.38 -6.58 1.13
CA SER A 188 13.82 -7.72 1.93
C SER A 188 12.59 -8.25 2.66
N GLU A 189 12.34 -9.57 2.58
CA GLU A 189 11.14 -10.20 3.17
C GLU A 189 11.02 -9.88 4.67
N ASP A 190 12.13 -10.04 5.40
CA ASP A 190 12.24 -9.77 6.85
C ASP A 190 12.19 -8.28 7.21
N GLN A 191 12.28 -7.39 6.22
CA GLN A 191 12.23 -5.94 6.40
C GLN A 191 11.15 -5.31 5.53
N SER A 192 10.06 -6.02 5.25
CA SER A 192 8.93 -5.46 4.49
C SER A 192 7.99 -4.65 5.37
N LEU A 193 7.22 -3.72 4.78
CA LEU A 193 6.17 -2.98 5.49
C LEU A 193 5.04 -3.91 5.97
N ALA A 194 4.83 -5.06 5.32
CA ALA A 194 3.90 -6.08 5.80
C ALA A 194 4.40 -6.77 7.07
N ALA A 195 5.72 -6.91 7.23
CA ALA A 195 6.37 -7.47 8.42
C ALA A 195 6.62 -6.43 9.53
N ASP A 196 6.54 -5.12 9.24
CA ASP A 196 6.61 -4.07 10.25
C ASP A 196 5.46 -4.25 11.27
N PRO A 197 5.75 -4.31 12.58
CA PRO A 197 4.76 -4.66 13.59
C PRO A 197 3.60 -3.67 13.63
N MET A 198 3.84 -2.38 13.37
CA MET A 198 2.81 -1.35 13.40
C MET A 198 2.05 -1.27 12.09
N ILE A 199 2.76 -1.15 10.96
CA ILE A 199 2.13 -1.00 9.63
C ILE A 199 1.40 -2.29 9.23
N GLY A 200 2.01 -3.46 9.46
CA GLY A 200 1.42 -4.75 9.18
C GLY A 200 0.19 -5.05 10.05
N GLU A 201 0.20 -4.66 11.34
CA GLU A 201 -0.97 -4.79 12.22
C GLU A 201 -2.12 -3.88 11.76
N LEU A 202 -1.85 -2.62 11.43
CA LEU A 202 -2.86 -1.70 10.91
C LEU A 202 -3.42 -2.16 9.57
N ALA A 203 -2.58 -2.66 8.66
CA ALA A 203 -3.03 -3.23 7.39
C ALA A 203 -3.91 -4.48 7.58
N ARG A 204 -3.56 -5.37 8.52
CA ARG A 204 -4.41 -6.51 8.90
C ARG A 204 -5.75 -6.07 9.49
N CYS A 205 -5.75 -5.04 10.34
CA CYS A 205 -6.99 -4.46 10.88
C CYS A 205 -7.92 -3.95 9.78
N LEU A 206 -7.35 -3.25 8.78
CA LEU A 206 -8.06 -2.76 7.60
C LEU A 206 -8.61 -3.91 6.74
N GLY A 207 -7.86 -5.02 6.59
CA GLY A 207 -8.25 -6.16 5.75
C GLY A 207 -8.21 -5.84 4.26
N GLU A 208 -9.03 -6.52 3.46
CA GLU A 208 -9.11 -6.32 2.00
C GLU A 208 -9.85 -5.01 1.68
N VAL A 209 -9.08 -3.97 1.36
CA VAL A 209 -9.56 -2.62 1.03
C VAL A 209 -9.26 -2.29 -0.41
N SER A 210 -10.11 -1.46 -1.03
CA SER A 210 -9.88 -0.91 -2.38
C SER A 210 -9.10 0.39 -2.37
N ALA A 211 -9.06 1.08 -1.23
CA ALA A 211 -8.26 2.27 -1.00
C ALA A 211 -7.86 2.34 0.48
N ALA A 212 -6.64 2.78 0.76
CA ALA A 212 -6.12 2.88 2.12
C ALA A 212 -5.13 4.04 2.30
N LEU A 213 -5.11 4.57 3.53
CA LEU A 213 -4.06 5.42 4.08
C LEU A 213 -3.61 4.83 5.42
N ILE A 214 -2.31 4.70 5.65
CA ILE A 214 -1.73 4.37 6.95
C ILE A 214 -0.70 5.44 7.27
N SER A 215 -0.80 6.11 8.41
CA SER A 215 0.21 7.05 8.89
C SER A 215 0.79 6.60 10.21
N ARG A 216 2.12 6.66 10.30
CA ARG A 216 2.90 6.48 11.51
C ARG A 216 3.74 7.74 11.71
N PRO A 217 3.13 8.85 12.18
CA PRO A 217 3.85 10.11 12.32
C PRO A 217 4.95 9.97 13.39
N LYS A 218 6.02 10.77 13.28
CA LYS A 218 7.11 10.79 14.28
C LYS A 218 6.61 11.15 15.69
N SER A 219 5.51 11.91 15.76
CA SER A 219 4.81 12.25 16.98
C SER A 219 3.31 12.17 16.76
N GLY A 220 2.57 11.64 17.73
CA GLY A 220 1.13 11.44 17.64
C GLY A 220 0.76 9.99 17.45
N LEU A 221 -0.53 9.76 17.23
CA LEU A 221 -1.13 8.44 17.18
C LEU A 221 -1.03 7.85 15.76
N PRO A 222 -0.44 6.65 15.58
CA PRO A 222 -0.57 5.94 14.32
C PRO A 222 -2.04 5.66 14.01
N VAL A 223 -2.43 5.84 12.75
CA VAL A 223 -3.81 5.66 12.33
C VAL A 223 -3.83 5.09 10.92
N ALA A 224 -4.78 4.21 10.67
CA ALA A 224 -5.07 3.68 9.36
C ALA A 224 -6.54 3.90 9.02
N ALA A 225 -6.82 4.32 7.80
CA ALA A 225 -8.17 4.45 7.26
C ALA A 225 -8.24 3.74 5.92
N GLY A 226 -9.36 3.11 5.63
CA GLY A 226 -9.54 2.37 4.39
C GLY A 226 -11.00 2.18 4.02
N VAL A 227 -11.23 1.78 2.78
CA VAL A 227 -12.57 1.48 2.27
C VAL A 227 -12.58 0.07 1.71
N ARG A 228 -13.39 -0.80 2.31
CA ARG A 228 -13.70 -2.12 1.78
C ARG A 228 -14.84 -1.97 0.78
N THR A 229 -14.74 -2.61 -0.37
CA THR A 229 -15.81 -2.59 -1.37
C THR A 229 -16.06 -3.99 -1.94
N THR A 230 -17.24 -4.17 -2.54
CA THR A 230 -17.55 -5.36 -3.35
C THR A 230 -17.80 -4.94 -4.81
N PRO A 231 -17.71 -5.86 -5.79
CA PRO A 231 -18.11 -5.59 -7.17
C PRO A 231 -19.59 -5.16 -7.30
N ALA A 232 -20.42 -5.50 -6.32
CA ALA A 232 -21.81 -5.06 -6.25
C ALA A 232 -21.95 -3.58 -5.82
N GLY A 233 -20.87 -2.90 -5.45
CA GLY A 233 -20.90 -1.50 -4.99
C GLY A 233 -21.37 -1.34 -3.54
N GLU A 234 -21.33 -2.42 -2.76
CA GLU A 234 -21.42 -2.32 -1.30
C GLU A 234 -20.08 -1.82 -0.77
N SER A 235 -20.11 -1.04 0.31
CA SER A 235 -18.88 -0.52 0.89
C SER A 235 -18.98 -0.29 2.39
N THR A 236 -17.86 -0.54 3.07
CA THR A 236 -17.67 -0.28 4.50
C THR A 236 -16.38 0.50 4.66
N GLU A 237 -16.46 1.65 5.32
CA GLU A 237 -15.29 2.44 5.68
C GLU A 237 -14.75 1.96 7.03
N VAL A 238 -13.43 1.91 7.15
CA VAL A 238 -12.74 1.30 8.29
C VAL A 238 -11.69 2.27 8.80
N VAL A 239 -11.62 2.45 10.11
CA VAL A 239 -10.51 3.16 10.78
C VAL A 239 -9.91 2.23 11.83
N CYS A 240 -8.60 2.15 11.88
CA CYS A 240 -7.84 1.31 12.80
C CYS A 240 -6.80 2.15 13.53
N VAL A 241 -6.76 2.01 14.84
CA VAL A 241 -5.83 2.75 15.71
C VAL A 241 -5.28 1.81 16.77
N PRO A 242 -3.95 1.77 16.97
CA PRO A 242 -3.32 0.98 18.01
C PRO A 242 -3.43 1.71 19.36
N ASP A 243 -3.63 0.97 20.44
CA ASP A 243 -3.67 1.53 21.80
C ASP A 243 -3.25 0.48 22.84
N GLU A 244 -2.56 0.92 23.89
CA GLU A 244 -2.15 0.04 24.99
C GLU A 244 -3.33 -0.41 25.87
N ASN A 245 -4.44 0.34 25.84
CA ASN A 245 -5.69 0.05 26.52
C ASN A 245 -6.89 0.16 25.54
N PRO A 246 -7.03 -0.79 24.60
CA PRO A 246 -8.04 -0.73 23.54
C PRO A 246 -9.47 -0.77 24.08
N ASN A 247 -9.70 -1.29 25.28
CA ASN A 247 -11.02 -1.26 25.90
C ASN A 247 -11.42 0.17 26.30
N ALA A 248 -10.52 0.93 26.92
CA ALA A 248 -10.77 2.32 27.25
C ALA A 248 -10.94 3.18 25.99
N LEU A 249 -10.08 2.99 24.98
CA LEU A 249 -10.18 3.72 23.72
C LEU A 249 -11.50 3.39 22.99
N LYS A 250 -11.92 2.12 22.96
CA LYS A 250 -13.20 1.71 22.38
C LYS A 250 -14.39 2.41 23.02
N ASP A 251 -14.39 2.58 24.34
CA ASP A 251 -15.48 3.27 25.05
C ASP A 251 -15.49 4.79 24.78
N LEU A 252 -14.32 5.40 24.69
CA LEU A 252 -14.15 6.80 24.25
C LEU A 252 -14.68 6.98 22.82
N VAL A 253 -14.22 6.16 21.88
CA VAL A 253 -14.63 6.23 20.47
C VAL A 253 -16.14 6.03 20.34
N ARG A 254 -16.74 5.11 21.11
CA ARG A 254 -18.21 4.93 21.11
C ARG A 254 -18.92 6.23 21.49
N THR A 255 -18.45 6.90 22.53
CA THR A 255 -19.00 8.20 22.97
C THR A 255 -18.83 9.27 21.89
N ASN A 256 -17.65 9.33 21.26
CA ASN A 256 -17.37 10.30 20.20
C ASN A 256 -18.23 10.07 18.95
N LEU A 257 -18.50 8.81 18.59
CA LEU A 257 -19.38 8.44 17.46
C LEU A 257 -20.84 8.89 17.67
N GLU A 258 -21.30 9.00 18.91
CA GLU A 258 -22.64 9.53 19.24
C GLU A 258 -22.71 11.07 19.17
N GLY A 259 -21.55 11.74 19.10
CA GLY A 259 -21.46 13.19 18.95
C GLY A 259 -21.99 13.68 17.60
N PRO A 260 -22.53 14.90 17.50
CA PRO A 260 -23.21 15.40 16.29
C PRO A 260 -22.32 15.42 15.05
N THR A 261 -21.02 15.68 15.22
CA THR A 261 -20.04 15.68 14.13
C THR A 261 -19.90 14.28 13.53
N TRP A 262 -19.57 13.27 14.35
CA TRP A 262 -19.29 11.92 13.86
C TRP A 262 -20.56 11.15 13.51
N ALA A 263 -21.69 11.39 14.19
CA ALA A 263 -22.97 10.82 13.81
C ALA A 263 -23.43 11.29 12.41
N ALA A 264 -23.11 12.53 12.04
CA ALA A 264 -23.39 13.05 10.70
C ALA A 264 -22.38 12.55 9.65
N THR A 265 -21.09 12.50 9.98
CA THR A 265 -20.04 12.06 9.05
C THR A 265 -20.07 10.55 8.82
N LEU A 266 -20.27 9.75 9.86
CA LEU A 266 -20.22 8.29 9.85
C LEU A 266 -21.50 7.67 10.47
N PRO A 267 -22.69 7.94 9.92
CA PRO A 267 -23.95 7.36 10.39
C PRO A 267 -23.89 5.83 10.47
N GLY A 268 -24.34 5.29 11.61
CA GLY A 268 -24.37 3.85 11.87
C GLY A 268 -23.01 3.22 12.12
N ALA A 269 -21.96 4.03 12.30
CA ALA A 269 -20.64 3.50 12.64
C ALA A 269 -20.64 2.78 13.99
N THR A 270 -19.91 1.67 14.05
CA THR A 270 -19.68 0.90 15.25
C THR A 270 -18.19 0.83 15.55
N VAL A 271 -17.86 0.53 16.81
CA VAL A 271 -16.48 0.35 17.26
C VAL A 271 -16.32 -0.99 17.95
N GLU A 272 -15.26 -1.70 17.59
CA GLU A 272 -14.90 -3.00 18.14
C GLU A 272 -13.40 -3.12 18.36
N GLN A 273 -13.00 -4.19 19.04
CA GLN A 273 -11.63 -4.67 19.09
C GLN A 273 -11.60 -5.99 18.30
N PRO A 274 -10.83 -6.11 17.20
CA PRO A 274 -10.77 -7.35 16.44
C PRO A 274 -10.30 -8.51 17.33
N ALA A 275 -10.97 -9.67 17.25
CA ALA A 275 -10.68 -10.80 18.13
C ALA A 275 -9.26 -11.39 17.93
N ASP A 276 -8.71 -11.19 16.73
CA ASP A 276 -7.37 -11.59 16.33
C ASP A 276 -6.29 -10.53 16.62
N GLN A 277 -6.66 -9.37 17.17
CA GLN A 277 -5.74 -8.25 17.42
C GLN A 277 -5.97 -7.63 18.81
N THR A 278 -5.01 -7.82 19.70
CA THR A 278 -5.17 -7.42 21.10
C THR A 278 -4.85 -5.95 21.37
N GLY A 279 -4.23 -5.24 20.42
CA GLY A 279 -3.75 -3.86 20.62
C GLY A 279 -4.40 -2.83 19.71
N VAL A 280 -5.52 -3.15 19.04
CA VAL A 280 -6.13 -2.26 18.04
C VAL A 280 -7.61 -2.05 18.29
N VAL A 281 -8.06 -0.80 18.12
CA VAL A 281 -9.47 -0.44 18.03
C VAL A 281 -9.85 -0.22 16.56
N ARG A 282 -10.95 -0.84 16.14
CA ARG A 282 -11.49 -0.75 14.78
C ARG A 282 -12.85 -0.08 14.78
N VAL A 283 -12.99 0.97 13.98
CA VAL A 283 -14.27 1.60 13.63
C VAL A 283 -14.72 1.06 12.28
N LEU A 284 -16.00 0.67 12.19
CA LEU A 284 -16.64 0.22 10.97
C LEU A 284 -17.83 1.13 10.67
N ALA A 285 -17.79 1.85 9.55
CA ALA A 285 -18.87 2.72 9.11
C ALA A 285 -19.49 2.18 7.82
N PRO A 286 -20.71 1.61 7.88
CA PRO A 286 -21.41 1.17 6.68
C PRO A 286 -21.77 2.37 5.79
N ASN A 287 -21.81 2.17 4.48
CA ASN A 287 -22.33 3.17 3.55
C ASN A 287 -23.73 2.78 3.08
N ALA A 288 -24.67 3.72 3.20
CA ALA A 288 -25.92 3.62 2.46
C ALA A 288 -25.65 3.78 0.94
N PRO A 289 -26.54 3.25 0.07
CA PRO A 289 -26.35 3.30 -1.39
C PRO A 289 -26.24 4.70 -2.00
N ASP A 290 -26.78 5.72 -1.33
CA ASP A 290 -26.85 7.12 -1.76
C ASP A 290 -25.78 8.01 -1.10
N VAL A 291 -24.96 7.45 -0.22
CA VAL A 291 -23.90 8.19 0.48
C VAL A 291 -22.58 8.04 -0.28
N ARG A 292 -21.89 9.18 -0.46
CA ARG A 292 -20.53 9.23 -1.02
C ARG A 292 -19.58 8.39 -0.16
N VAL A 293 -18.76 7.61 -0.83
CA VAL A 293 -17.81 6.70 -0.21
C VAL A 293 -16.45 7.38 -0.10
N GLY A 294 -15.73 7.14 1.00
CA GLY A 294 -14.38 7.68 1.23
C GLY A 294 -14.30 8.76 2.31
N ARG A 295 -15.31 8.86 3.17
CA ARG A 295 -15.44 9.89 4.21
C ARG A 295 -14.33 9.78 5.27
N VAL A 296 -13.93 8.58 5.65
CA VAL A 296 -12.82 8.33 6.57
C VAL A 296 -11.47 8.71 5.96
N LEU A 297 -11.30 8.53 4.65
CA LEU A 297 -10.07 8.91 3.96
C LEU A 297 -9.99 10.44 3.82
N GLU A 298 -11.10 11.10 3.56
CA GLU A 298 -11.20 12.56 3.56
C GLU A 298 -10.93 13.13 4.96
N ALA A 299 -11.55 12.57 6.01
CA ALA A 299 -11.29 12.94 7.40
C ALA A 299 -9.83 12.70 7.80
N PHE A 300 -9.20 11.63 7.30
CA PHE A 300 -7.79 11.35 7.50
C PHE A 300 -6.92 12.46 6.92
N GLN A 301 -7.15 12.82 5.66
CA GLN A 301 -6.38 13.85 4.95
C GLN A 301 -6.50 15.23 5.60
N ARG A 302 -7.65 15.53 6.22
CA ARG A 302 -7.87 16.76 6.99
C ARG A 302 -7.31 16.73 8.41
N GLY A 303 -6.79 15.58 8.86
CA GLY A 303 -6.30 15.37 10.23
C GLY A 303 -7.42 15.26 11.29
N GLU A 304 -8.68 15.15 10.86
CA GLU A 304 -9.86 15.17 11.74
C GLU A 304 -10.04 13.84 12.48
N LEU A 305 -9.48 12.73 11.96
CA LEU A 305 -9.59 11.43 12.62
C LEU A 305 -9.01 11.43 14.04
N THR A 306 -8.02 12.27 14.34
CA THR A 306 -7.47 12.37 15.70
C THR A 306 -8.53 12.72 16.74
N ALA A 307 -9.51 13.56 16.39
CA ALA A 307 -10.62 13.94 17.26
C ALA A 307 -11.62 12.82 17.51
N LEU A 308 -11.58 11.73 16.74
CA LEU A 308 -12.37 10.53 17.02
C LEU A 308 -11.79 9.73 18.20
N PHE A 309 -10.47 9.85 18.42
CA PHE A 309 -9.70 9.05 19.37
C PHE A 309 -9.19 9.84 20.59
N SER A 310 -9.56 11.11 20.72
CA SER A 310 -9.17 12.02 21.81
C SER A 310 -10.36 12.52 22.62
#